data_AF-A0A971VFF0-F1
#
_entry.id   AF-A0A971VFF0-F1
#
_cell.length_a   1.000
_cell.length_b   1.000
_cell.length_c   1.000
_cell.angle_alpha   90.00
_cell.angle_beta   90.00
_cell.angle_gamma   90.00
#
_symmetry.space_group_name_H-M   'P 1'
#
loop_
_entity.id
_entity.type
_entity.pdbx_description
1 polymer ?
#
loop_
_entity_poly.entity_id
_entity_poly.type
_entity_poly.pdbx_seq_one_letter_code
_entity_poly.pdbx_strand_id
1 'polypeptide(L)' 'MTTLVNFMGIVGGWELIVIILVIVLLFGGRKIPELMKGLGQGLKEFNKARHTDDADSNKGNSADKATK' A
#
# COMPACT_ATOMS: atom_id res chain seq x y z
N MET A 1 35.58 14.11 -10.19
CA MET A 1 34.55 13.73 -11.18
C MET A 1 33.67 12.56 -10.74
N THR A 2 34.19 11.54 -10.06
CA THR A 2 33.36 10.44 -9.50
C THR A 2 32.59 10.81 -8.22
N THR A 3 33.06 11.81 -7.47
CA THR A 3 32.41 12.31 -6.24
C THR A 3 31.10 13.07 -6.49
N LEU A 4 30.92 13.68 -7.67
CA LEU A 4 29.73 14.44 -8.04
C LEU A 4 28.52 13.53 -8.34
N VAL A 5 28.77 12.37 -8.96
CA VAL A 5 27.76 11.37 -9.30
C VAL A 5 27.22 10.68 -8.04
N ASN A 6 28.10 10.46 -7.05
CA ASN A 6 27.67 9.98 -5.74
C ASN A 6 26.68 10.95 -5.10
N PHE A 7 26.91 12.26 -5.12
CA PHE A 7 25.95 13.22 -4.55
C PHE A 7 24.58 13.15 -5.25
N MET A 8 24.53 13.06 -6.58
CA MET A 8 23.26 13.05 -7.32
C MET A 8 22.53 11.69 -7.33
N GLY A 9 23.26 10.58 -7.17
CA GLY A 9 22.68 9.24 -7.01
C GLY A 9 22.30 8.88 -5.56
N ILE A 10 22.97 9.50 -4.58
CA ILE A 10 22.68 9.35 -3.14
C ILE A 10 21.43 10.14 -2.75
N VAL A 11 21.19 11.32 -3.34
CA VAL A 11 20.09 12.22 -2.96
C VAL A 11 18.68 11.60 -3.15
N GLY A 12 18.50 10.63 -4.05
CA GLY A 12 17.20 9.98 -4.23
C GLY A 12 16.98 8.74 -3.36
N GLY A 13 17.85 7.74 -3.51
CA GLY A 13 17.64 6.43 -2.91
C GLY A 13 18.22 6.28 -1.51
N TRP A 14 19.37 6.90 -1.25
CA TRP A 14 20.06 6.75 0.03
C TRP A 14 19.36 7.51 1.14
N GLU A 15 18.80 8.69 0.83
CA GLU A 15 18.05 9.49 1.80
C GLU A 15 16.81 8.73 2.31
N LEU A 16 16.11 8.03 1.41
CA LEU A 16 14.98 7.18 1.76
C LEU A 16 15.41 5.96 2.60
N ILE A 17 16.57 5.35 2.30
CA ILE A 17 17.14 4.26 3.11
C ILE A 17 17.47 4.74 4.53
N VAL A 18 18.06 5.93 4.67
CA VAL A 18 18.44 6.51 5.96
C VAL A 18 17.19 6.84 6.78
N ILE A 19 16.17 7.42 6.16
CA ILE A 19 14.88 7.70 6.82
C ILE A 19 14.24 6.40 7.32
N ILE A 20 14.17 5.36 6.48
CA ILE A 20 13.62 4.06 6.90
C ILE A 20 14.42 3.49 8.06
N LEU A 21 15.75 3.56 8.01
CA LEU A 21 16.63 3.06 9.07
C LEU A 21 16.36 3.79 10.40
N VAL A 22 16.20 5.11 10.38
CA VAL A 22 15.89 5.92 11.57
C VAL A 22 14.51 5.56 12.13
N ILE A 23 13.48 5.42 11.29
CA ILE A 23 12.14 5.02 11.73
C ILE A 23 12.19 3.62 12.36
N VAL A 24 12.93 2.69 11.77
CA VAL A 24 13.11 1.33 12.31
C VAL A 24 13.85 1.33 13.64
N LEU A 25 14.84 2.21 13.85
CA LEU A 25 15.53 2.35 15.13
C LEU A 25 14.64 2.96 16.22
N LEU A 26 13.81 3.96 15.87
CA LEU A 26 12.93 4.64 16.82
C LEU A 26 11.69 3.81 17.19
N PHE A 27 11.07 3.16 16.21
CA PHE A 27 9.83 2.40 16.41
C PHE A 27 10.07 0.90 16.56
N GLY A 28 11.25 0.40 16.20
CA GLY A 28 11.54 -1.03 16.10
C GLY A 28 10.96 -1.65 14.82
N GLY A 29 11.70 -2.56 14.19
CA GLY A 29 11.29 -3.22 12.94
C GLY A 29 9.98 -4.02 13.01
N ARG A 30 9.43 -4.24 14.21
CA ARG A 30 8.17 -4.96 14.43
C ARG A 30 6.92 -4.07 14.39
N LYS A 31 7.03 -2.76 14.68
CA LYS A 31 5.85 -1.87 14.73
C LYS A 31 5.37 -1.42 13.36
N ILE A 32 6.28 -1.17 12.41
CA ILE A 32 5.90 -0.82 11.02
C ILE A 32 5.00 -1.90 10.38
N PRO A 33 5.36 -3.20 10.38
CA PRO A 33 4.52 -4.22 9.76
C PRO A 33 3.20 -4.46 10.52
N GLU A 34 3.17 -4.26 11.84
CA GLU A 34 1.95 -4.38 12.65
C GLU A 34 0.95 -3.26 12.33
N LEU A 35 1.44 -2.02 12.21
CA LEU A 35 0.63 -0.87 11.77
C LEU A 35 0.17 -1.02 10.32
N MET A 36 1.02 -1.50 9.42
CA MET A 36 0.66 -1.76 8.01
C MET A 36 -0.41 -2.85 7.88
N LYS A 37 -0.36 -3.89 8.70
CA LYS A 37 -1.40 -4.93 8.73
C LYS A 37 -2.75 -4.35 9.18
N GLY A 38 -2.77 -3.55 10.24
CA GLY A 38 -3.99 -2.88 10.72
C GLY A 38 -4.56 -1.88 9.70
N LEU A 39 -3.72 -1.01 9.13
CA LEU A 39 -4.11 -0.07 8.07
C LEU A 39 -4.60 -0.80 6.81
N GLY A 40 -3.93 -1.89 6.42
CA GLY A 40 -4.29 -2.68 5.25
C GLY A 40 -5.63 -3.38 5.40
N GLN A 41 -5.93 -3.90 6.60
CA GLN A 41 -7.25 -4.46 6.91
C GLN A 41 -8.33 -3.38 6.87
N GLY A 42 -8.10 -2.23 7.50
CA GLY A 42 -9.05 -1.10 7.48
C GLY A 42 -9.30 -0.57 6.07
N LEU A 43 -8.25 -0.43 5.25
CA LEU A 43 -8.39 0.01 3.85
C LEU A 43 -9.10 -1.05 2.99
N LYS A 44 -8.88 -2.35 3.26
CA LYS A 44 -9.56 -3.46 2.58
C LYS A 44 -11.05 -3.50 2.90
N GLU A 45 -11.42 -3.31 4.16
CA GLU A 45 -12.82 -3.22 4.61
C GLU A 45 -13.50 -1.96 4.08
N PHE A 46 -12.79 -0.82 4.11
CA PHE A 46 -13.26 0.43 3.51
C PHE A 46 -13.53 0.28 2.01
N ASN A 47 -12.61 -0.34 1.28
CA ASN A 47 -12.78 -0.56 -0.16
C ASN A 47 -13.90 -1.57 -0.45
N LYS A 48 -14.06 -2.60 0.39
CA LYS A 48 -15.18 -3.55 0.29
C LYS A 48 -16.53 -2.87 0.55
N ALA A 49 -16.64 -2.02 1.56
CA ALA A 49 -17.87 -1.28 1.83
C ALA A 49 -18.24 -0.37 0.65
N ARG A 50 -17.27 0.40 0.14
CA ARG A 50 -17.47 1.25 -1.06
C ARG A 50 -17.92 0.44 -2.27
N HIS A 51 -17.27 -0.69 -2.54
CA HIS A 51 -17.66 -1.54 -3.67
C HIS A 51 -18.96 -2.33 -3.45
N THR A 52 -19.39 -2.56 -2.20
CA THR A 52 -20.70 -3.19 -1.93
C THR A 52 -21.83 -2.20 -2.24
N ASP A 53 -21.64 -0.91 -1.94
CA ASP A 53 -22.58 0.15 -2.31
C ASP A 53 -22.66 0.34 -3.84
N ASP A 54 -21.52 0.16 -4.55
CA ASP A 54 -21.48 0.17 -6.02
C ASP A 54 -22.00 -1.15 -6.65
N ALA A 55 -21.89 -2.29 -5.95
CA ALA A 55 -22.32 -3.60 -6.46
C ALA A 55 -23.82 -3.86 -6.28
N ASP A 56 -24.48 -3.21 -5.31
CA ASP A 56 -25.94 -3.25 -5.18
C ASP A 56 -26.64 -2.49 -6.33
N SER A 57 -25.91 -1.60 -7.02
CA SER A 57 -26.39 -0.91 -8.23
C SER A 57 -25.96 -1.58 -9.55
N ASN A 58 -25.21 -2.70 -9.53
CA ASN A 58 -24.77 -3.38 -10.76
C ASN A 58 -24.72 -4.92 -10.66
N LYS A 59 -25.66 -5.55 -9.94
CA LYS A 59 -25.88 -7.01 -9.96
C LYS A 59 -27.08 -7.41 -10.82
N GLY A 60 -27.20 -6.79 -12.00
CA GLY A 60 -28.27 -7.05 -12.97
C GLY A 60 -27.87 -7.80 -14.24
N ASN A 61 -26.60 -8.17 -14.47
CA ASN A 61 -26.25 -8.84 -15.72
C ASN A 61 -24.98 -9.70 -15.64
N SER A 62 -25.12 -10.98 -15.29
CA SER A 62 -24.30 -12.11 -15.79
C SER A 62 -24.54 -13.37 -14.95
N ALA A 63 -25.74 -13.97 -15.01
CA ALA A 63 -25.93 -15.35 -14.56
C ALA A 63 -27.23 -16.03 -15.07
N ASP A 64 -27.90 -15.53 -16.12
CA ASP A 64 -29.02 -16.27 -16.73
C ASP A 64 -29.00 -16.18 -18.26
N LYS A 65 -28.10 -16.97 -18.87
CA LYS A 65 -28.22 -17.38 -20.27
C LYS A 65 -27.45 -18.67 -20.52
N ALA A 66 -27.78 -19.72 -19.79
CA ALA A 66 -27.34 -21.07 -20.12
C ALA A 66 -28.20 -22.14 -19.45
N THR A 67 -29.53 -22.04 -19.50
CA THR A 67 -30.45 -23.20 -19.43
C THR A 67 -31.91 -22.71 -19.47
N LYS A 68 -32.45 -22.48 -20.67
CA LYS A 68 -33.74 -22.99 -21.16
C LYS A 68 -34.03 -22.45 -22.55
#